data_AF-A0A7W5E6X7-F1
#
_entry.id   AF-A0A7W5E6X7-F1
#
_cell.length_a   1.000
_cell.length_b   1.000
_cell.length_c   1.000
_cell.angle_alpha   90.00
_cell.angle_beta   90.00
_cell.angle_gamma   90.00
#
_symmetry.space_group_name_H-M   'P 1'
#
loop_
_entity.id
_entity.type
_entity.pdbx_description
1 polymer ?
#
loop_
_entity_poly.entity_id
_entity_poly.type
_entity_poly.pdbx_seq_one_letter_code
_entity_poly.pdbx_strand_id
1 'polypeptide(L)'
;MHIVFAFGCFVSATNFYWAFLRYPVHRMRGGTKDDYRWISAAPLVGSFLIMVTLPFIDTPSWIWWLGVICAVSDTGGIHWFLVAMAWMTLTGRLR
;
A
#
# COMPACT_ATOMS: atom_id res chain seq x y z
N MET A 1 -8.12 9.89 -16.86
CA MET A 1 -6.98 9.73 -15.93
C MET A 1 -7.36 9.95 -14.47
N HIS A 2 -8.13 10.99 -14.12
CA HIS A 2 -8.54 11.25 -12.73
C HIS A 2 -9.26 10.09 -12.03
N ILE A 3 -10.15 9.37 -12.72
CA ILE A 3 -10.88 8.21 -12.14
C ILE A 3 -9.91 7.08 -11.76
N VAL A 4 -8.94 6.78 -12.62
CA VAL A 4 -7.95 5.72 -12.40
C VAL A 4 -7.01 6.10 -11.25
N PHE A 5 -6.60 7.37 -11.19
CA PHE A 5 -5.81 7.90 -10.08
C PHE A 5 -6.58 7.83 -8.74
N ALA A 6 -7.83 8.29 -8.71
CA ALA A 6 -8.67 8.24 -7.51
C ALA A 6 -8.89 6.79 -7.04
N PHE A 7 -9.11 5.87 -7.98
CA PHE A 7 -9.22 4.45 -7.70
C PHE A 7 -7.91 3.86 -7.16
N GLY A 8 -6.76 4.24 -7.74
CA GLY A 8 -5.43 3.88 -7.22
C GLY A 8 -5.22 4.35 -5.77
N CYS A 9 -5.53 5.62 -5.48
CA CYS A 9 -5.48 6.16 -4.12
C CYS A 9 -6.42 5.43 -3.16
N PHE A 10 -7.64 5.09 -3.58
CA PHE A 10 -8.59 4.33 -2.78
C PHE A 10 -8.09 2.92 -2.45
N VAL A 11 -7.52 2.22 -3.43
CA VAL A 11 -6.93 0.89 -3.23
C VAL A 11 -5.73 0.98 -2.27
N SER A 12 -4.80 1.94 -2.47
CA SER A 12 -3.66 2.12 -1.58
C SER A 12 -4.07 2.48 -0.15
N ALA A 13 -5.09 3.32 0.03
CA ALA A 13 -5.64 3.64 1.35
C ALA A 13 -6.27 2.42 2.04
N THR A 14 -6.96 1.57 1.27
CA THR A 14 -7.55 0.32 1.78
C THR A 14 -6.46 -0.67 2.20
N ASN A 15 -5.40 -0.80 1.38
CA ASN A 15 -4.23 -1.61 1.71
C ASN A 15 -3.56 -1.12 3.00
N PHE A 16 -3.39 0.20 3.16
CA PHE A 16 -2.87 0.78 4.39
C PHE A 16 -3.75 0.48 5.60
N TYR A 17 -5.08 0.61 5.46
CA TYR A 17 -6.02 0.24 6.51
C TYR A 17 -5.88 -1.23 6.91
N TRP A 18 -5.78 -2.15 5.95
CA TRP A 18 -5.69 -3.60 6.23
C TRP A 18 -4.37 -4.00 6.85
N ALA A 19 -3.28 -3.35 6.44
CA ALA A 19 -1.96 -3.61 6.98
C ALA A 19 -1.77 -2.98 8.37
N PHE A 20 -2.01 -1.67 8.51
CA PHE A 20 -1.59 -0.95 9.71
C PHE A 20 -2.71 -0.73 10.71
N LEU A 21 -3.95 -0.50 10.26
CA LEU A 21 -5.02 -0.06 11.16
C LEU A 21 -5.93 -1.21 11.62
N ARG A 22 -6.10 -2.25 10.79
CA ARG A 22 -6.97 -3.39 11.09
C ARG A 22 -6.49 -4.16 12.32
N TYR A 23 -5.19 -4.38 12.46
CA TYR A 23 -4.65 -5.11 13.63
C TYR A 23 -4.81 -4.33 14.94
N PRO A 24 -4.43 -3.04 15.05
CA PRO A 24 -4.73 -2.23 16.23
C PRO A 24 -6.23 -2.17 16.55
N VAL A 25 -7.09 -1.94 15.55
CA VAL A 25 -8.54 -1.90 15.74
C VAL A 25 -9.07 -3.25 16.24
N HIS A 26 -8.57 -4.37 15.72
CA HIS A 26 -8.92 -5.71 16.19
C HIS A 26 -8.53 -5.92 17.66
N ARG A 27 -7.32 -5.47 18.05
CA ARG A 27 -6.83 -5.54 19.44
C ARG A 27 -7.66 -4.64 20.37
N MET A 28 -8.02 -3.43 19.94
CA MET A 28 -8.87 -2.52 20.71
C MET A 28 -10.28 -3.06 20.92
N ARG A 29 -10.78 -3.90 19.99
CA ARG A 29 -12.06 -4.60 20.12
C ARG A 29 -11.99 -5.89 20.96
N GLY A 30 -10.86 -6.16 21.61
CA GLY A 30 -10.67 -7.33 22.47
C GLY A 30 -10.27 -8.60 21.73
N GLY A 31 -9.94 -8.52 20.43
CA GLY A 31 -9.52 -9.67 19.63
C GLY A 31 -8.14 -10.22 20.04
N THR A 32 -8.00 -11.54 20.03
CA THR A 32 -6.73 -12.22 20.30
C THR A 32 -5.84 -12.26 19.05
N LYS A 33 -4.56 -12.63 19.20
CA LYS A 33 -3.68 -12.82 18.03
C LYS A 33 -4.10 -14.02 17.18
N ASP A 34 -4.61 -15.07 17.82
CA ASP A 34 -4.95 -16.33 17.15
C ASP A 34 -6.18 -16.19 16.24
N ASP A 35 -7.09 -15.27 16.58
CA ASP A 35 -8.27 -14.95 15.77
C ASP A 35 -7.94 -14.03 14.57
N TYR A 36 -6.75 -13.41 14.55
CA TYR A 36 -6.41 -12.43 13.53
C TYR A 36 -5.87 -13.11 12.25
N ARG A 37 -6.69 -13.16 11.21
CA ARG A 37 -6.24 -13.53 9.86
C ARG A 37 -5.79 -12.29 9.09
N TRP A 38 -4.48 -12.17 8.90
CA TRP A 38 -3.90 -11.17 8.01
C TRP A 38 -4.29 -11.47 6.57
N ILE A 39 -5.05 -10.57 5.95
CA ILE A 39 -5.45 -10.66 4.54
C ILE A 39 -5.00 -9.33 3.93
N SER A 40 -4.20 -9.39 2.88
CA SER A 40 -3.90 -8.24 2.01
C SER A 40 -4.48 -8.58 0.64
N ALA A 41 -5.56 -7.91 0.23
CA ALA A 41 -6.32 -8.30 -0.96
C ALA A 41 -5.60 -8.02 -2.28
N ALA A 42 -4.76 -6.98 -2.34
CA ALA A 42 -4.09 -6.60 -3.60
C ALA A 42 -2.89 -5.67 -3.34
N PRO A 43 -1.78 -6.17 -2.77
CA PRO A 43 -0.65 -5.34 -2.33
C PRO A 43 -0.07 -4.41 -3.42
N LEU A 44 -0.18 -4.72 -4.70
CA LEU A 44 0.51 -3.99 -5.78
C LEU A 44 -0.38 -3.09 -6.63
N VAL A 45 -1.70 -3.27 -6.58
CA VAL A 45 -2.61 -2.63 -7.55
C VAL A 45 -2.73 -1.14 -7.33
N GLY A 46 -2.80 -0.68 -6.08
CA GLY A 46 -2.95 0.74 -5.75
C GLY A 46 -1.75 1.56 -6.22
N SER A 47 -0.55 1.21 -5.73
CA SER A 47 0.72 1.87 -6.09
C SER A 47 0.98 1.88 -7.61
N PHE A 48 0.68 0.78 -8.31
CA PHE A 48 0.86 0.71 -9.76
C PHE A 48 -0.06 1.67 -10.52
N LEU A 49 -1.35 1.71 -10.18
CA LEU A 49 -2.31 2.62 -10.80
C LEU A 49 -1.94 4.08 -10.56
N ILE A 50 -1.45 4.41 -9.35
CA ILE A 50 -0.95 5.75 -9.05
C ILE A 50 0.28 6.06 -9.90
N MET A 51 1.30 5.21 -9.94
CA MET A 51 2.54 5.47 -10.70
C MET A 51 2.29 5.67 -12.19
N VAL A 52 1.37 4.91 -12.79
CA VAL A 52 1.04 5.04 -14.22
C VAL A 52 0.24 6.30 -14.50
N THR A 53 -0.53 6.81 -13.55
CA THR A 53 -1.41 7.98 -13.77
C THR A 53 -0.78 9.31 -13.35
N LEU A 54 0.11 9.30 -12.36
CA LEU A 54 0.75 10.49 -11.77
C LEU A 54 1.46 11.41 -12.79
N PRO A 55 2.15 10.91 -13.84
CA PRO A 55 2.81 11.76 -14.83
C PRO A 55 1.84 12.43 -15.82
N PHE A 56 0.62 11.92 -15.93
CA PHE A 56 -0.36 12.31 -16.95
C PHE A 56 -1.59 13.03 -16.37
N ILE A 57 -1.59 13.27 -15.05
CA ILE A 57 -2.72 13.89 -14.37
C ILE A 57 -2.47 15.38 -14.18
N ASP A 58 -3.39 16.19 -14.70
CA ASP A 58 -3.35 17.64 -14.53
C ASP A 58 -4.17 18.01 -13.29
N THR A 59 -3.51 18.07 -12.13
CA THR A 59 -4.14 18.34 -10.83
C THR A 59 -3.36 19.38 -10.03
N PRO A 60 -4.03 20.12 -9.14
CA PRO A 60 -3.38 20.97 -8.15
C PRO A 60 -2.24 20.23 -7.43
N SER A 61 -1.13 20.92 -7.17
CA SER A 61 0.09 20.32 -6.63
C SER A 61 -0.13 19.53 -5.32
N TRP A 62 -1.10 19.95 -4.49
CA TRP A 62 -1.43 19.26 -3.25
C TRP A 62 -2.07 17.86 -3.49
N ILE A 63 -2.88 17.70 -4.54
CA ILE A 63 -3.47 16.40 -4.93
C ILE A 63 -2.38 15.48 -5.45
N TRP A 64 -1.45 16.03 -6.23
CA TRP A 64 -0.32 15.29 -6.76
C TRP A 64 0.55 14.72 -5.62
N TRP A 65 0.88 15.56 -4.62
CA TRP A 65 1.61 15.11 -3.43
C TRP A 65 0.85 14.08 -2.60
N LEU A 66 -0.47 14.21 -2.49
CA LEU A 66 -1.31 13.21 -1.83
C LEU A 66 -1.21 11.84 -2.55
N GLY A 67 -1.20 11.84 -3.88
CA GLY A 67 -0.94 10.64 -4.69
C GLY A 67 0.41 10.00 -4.39
N VAL A 68 1.48 10.79 -4.30
CA VAL A 68 2.81 10.29 -3.94
C VAL A 68 2.81 9.66 -2.55
N ILE A 69 2.21 10.34 -1.56
CA ILE A 69 2.11 9.82 -0.20
C ILE A 69 1.34 8.49 -0.20
N CYS A 70 0.20 8.42 -0.89
CA CYS A 70 -0.57 7.19 -1.04
C CYS A 70 0.25 6.06 -1.68
N ALA A 71 1.02 6.35 -2.73
CA ALA A 71 1.87 5.36 -3.39
C ALA A 71 2.99 4.85 -2.47
N VAL A 72 3.65 5.74 -1.72
CA VAL A 72 4.71 5.37 -0.77
C VAL A 72 4.16 4.60 0.43
N SER A 73 3.01 5.01 0.96
CA SER A 73 2.33 4.37 2.08
C SER A 73 1.66 3.04 1.70
N ASP A 74 1.56 2.70 0.43
CA ASP A 74 1.07 1.40 -0.01
C ASP A 74 2.09 0.31 0.36
N THR A 75 1.85 -0.33 1.49
CA THR A 75 2.78 -1.29 2.12
C THR A 75 2.90 -2.63 1.39
N GLY A 76 2.14 -2.78 0.31
CA GLY A 76 2.31 -3.85 -0.65
C GLY A 76 2.97 -3.42 -1.95
N GLY A 77 3.30 -2.14 -2.10
CA GLY A 77 3.76 -1.57 -3.36
C GLY A 77 5.09 -2.13 -3.83
N ILE A 78 5.40 -1.89 -5.11
CA ILE A 78 6.59 -2.45 -5.76
C ILE A 78 7.89 -2.08 -5.04
N HIS A 79 7.95 -0.89 -4.41
CA HIS A 79 9.08 -0.46 -3.59
C HIS A 79 9.29 -1.33 -2.36
N TRP A 80 8.22 -1.70 -1.64
CA TRP A 80 8.33 -2.63 -0.51
C TRP A 80 8.67 -4.04 -0.95
N PHE A 81 8.14 -4.48 -2.09
CA PHE A 81 8.52 -5.76 -2.69
C PHE A 81 10.03 -5.82 -3.01
N LEU A 82 10.56 -4.77 -3.66
CA LEU A 82 11.99 -4.68 -3.97
C LEU A 82 12.86 -4.61 -2.71
N VAL A 83 12.44 -3.84 -1.69
CA VAL A 83 13.14 -3.80 -0.39
C VAL A 83 13.15 -5.17 0.29
N ALA A 84 12.01 -5.88 0.28
CA ALA A 84 11.93 -7.22 0.84
C ALA A 84 12.85 -8.21 0.10
N MET A 85 12.88 -8.17 -1.23
CA MET A 85 13.80 -9.00 -2.03
C MET A 85 15.28 -8.67 -1.76
N ALA A 86 15.63 -7.39 -1.70
CA ALA A 86 16.99 -6.95 -1.37
C ALA A 86 17.40 -7.44 0.03
N TRP A 87 16.50 -7.30 1.01
CA TRP A 87 16.72 -7.78 2.37
C TRP A 87 16.93 -9.30 2.45
N MET A 88 16.10 -10.08 1.76
CA MET A 88 16.24 -11.55 1.70
C MET A 88 17.56 -11.97 1.05
N THR A 89 18.00 -11.24 0.02
CA THR A 89 19.29 -11.48 -0.65
C THR A 89 20.46 -11.19 0.29
N LEU A 90 20.44 -10.04 0.98
CA LEU A 90 21.48 -9.62 1.92
C LEU A 90 21.57 -10.52 3.16
N THR A 91 20.44 -11.06 3.63
CA THR A 91 20.39 -11.95 4.79
C THR A 91 20.59 -13.43 4.44
N GLY A 92 20.81 -13.76 3.15
CA GLY A 92 21.05 -15.13 2.69
C GLY A 92 19.85 -16.07 2.84
N ARG A 93 18.64 -15.53 3.07
CA ARG A 93 17.39 -16.30 3.25
C ARG A 93 16.75 -16.73 1.94
N LEU A 94 17.36 -16.39 0.81
CA LEU A 94 16.94 -16.75 -0.54
C LEU A 94 17.57 -18.06 -1.05
N ARG A 95 18.21 -18.85 -0.16
CA ARG A 95 18.73 -20.19 -0.46
C ARG A 95 17.72 -21.27 -0.12
#